data_AF-A0A952V5Z6-F1
#
_entry.id   AF-A0A952V5Z6-F1
#
_cell.length_a   1.000
_cell.length_b   1.000
_cell.length_c   1.000
_cell.angle_alpha   90.00
_cell.angle_beta   90.00
_cell.angle_gamma   90.00
#
_symmetry.space_group_name_H-M   'P 1'
#
loop_
_entity.id
_entity.type
_entity.pdbx_description
1 polymer ?
#
loop_
_entity_poly.entity_id
_entity_poly.type
_entity_poly.pdbx_seq_one_letter_code
_entity_poly.pdbx_strand_id
1 'polypeptide(L)'
;MKSLKTFAGSLLVAVAVVAGCRGTVDRAYFDDLAGPEAGVDGSSTSSSTSSTSSTSSSSSSSGDSGSGKERDASDDGPPPITAPASIKGTVVGLVGAGLVLQNNGGDDLSITTGGAFEFETQLAPNQPYDVTVKSQPEGPTQTCTVERGTGTAKGVDVTDVAVTCTTNAYPVSVNVTGLETGRTVVLTNNGGNDLTITQNGTSTFANDVPSGGNFNVLVKTQPGGGNNCTISGGSGQVVTSAVDSVVVNCTPGTFTVGGSVSGLAGSVVITSHGVDRTISSNGAFAFPPITNGTNYNVTVKTQPAYPPATQTCAVATGTGSGTVNGANVTSVQINCTTTQYTVGGTVNGLTGTGLVLRNNGGNNRSITTNGSFSFSNAIASGATYAVTVFTQPTGQTCSVATGTGTGTVQSANVTSVVVSCAETQPLSENFDGVTAPTLPPGWTTASLLFGNSPWTVVAPSSNQRASAPNSAFINSTESRRDYVLVSPVFTVSSTTAKLSFWNRYRTEWDYDGGILEIKIADGPWQDIIDAGGSFTAGGYNGTLEEDNDSTLAGRPAWHGSGTVTTQANLPAAAANKSLQLRWRYASDNGYAEQGWWIDDVLVTN
;
A
#
# COMPACT_ATOMS: atom_id res chain seq x y z
N MET A 1 -18.58 -2.53 -47.28
CA MET A 1 -17.10 -2.71 -47.28
C MET A 1 -16.53 -1.89 -46.13
N LYS A 2 -15.48 -2.28 -45.39
CA LYS A 2 -14.70 -3.54 -45.25
C LYS A 2 -14.11 -3.48 -43.81
N SER A 3 -14.07 -4.52 -42.99
CA SER A 3 -14.75 -5.82 -43.03
C SER A 3 -14.73 -6.45 -41.62
N LEU A 4 -15.55 -7.46 -41.34
CA LEU A 4 -15.52 -8.21 -40.07
C LEU A 4 -14.20 -8.96 -39.86
N LYS A 5 -13.77 -9.07 -38.59
CA LYS A 5 -13.08 -10.26 -38.06
C LYS A 5 -13.54 -10.56 -36.62
N THR A 6 -14.42 -11.55 -36.50
CA THR A 6 -14.71 -12.24 -35.24
C THR A 6 -13.51 -13.08 -34.81
N PHE A 7 -13.31 -13.26 -33.51
CA PHE A 7 -12.50 -14.36 -32.97
C PHE A 7 -13.30 -15.08 -31.88
N ALA A 8 -13.35 -16.41 -31.96
CA ALA A 8 -14.04 -17.28 -31.02
C ALA A 8 -13.26 -18.59 -30.88
N GLY A 9 -13.39 -19.25 -29.73
CA GLY A 9 -12.61 -20.42 -29.35
C GLY A 9 -11.31 -20.05 -28.61
N SER A 10 -10.88 -20.77 -27.57
CA SER A 10 -11.30 -22.12 -27.17
C SER A 10 -11.42 -22.27 -25.65
N LEU A 11 -12.47 -22.97 -25.20
CA LEU A 11 -12.61 -23.45 -23.83
C LEU A 11 -11.80 -24.74 -23.67
N LEU A 12 -10.70 -24.72 -22.91
CA LEU A 12 -9.92 -25.92 -22.62
C LEU A 12 -10.19 -26.39 -21.18
N VAL A 13 -10.94 -27.49 -21.05
CA VAL A 13 -11.13 -28.19 -19.78
C VAL A 13 -9.95 -29.13 -19.56
N ALA A 14 -9.20 -28.92 -18.48
CA ALA A 14 -8.13 -29.81 -18.05
C ALA A 14 -8.47 -30.42 -16.68
N VAL A 15 -8.96 -31.67 -16.69
CA VAL A 15 -9.14 -32.49 -15.49
C VAL A 15 -8.15 -33.64 -15.55
N ALA A 16 -7.13 -33.61 -14.69
CA ALA A 16 -6.22 -34.72 -14.49
C ALA A 16 -5.75 -34.81 -13.03
N VAL A 17 -6.36 -35.77 -12.32
CA VAL A 17 -5.70 -36.76 -11.44
C VAL A 17 -4.78 -36.25 -10.32
N VAL A 18 -5.26 -36.42 -9.09
CA VAL A 18 -4.40 -36.53 -7.89
C VAL A 18 -3.73 -37.91 -7.89
N ALA A 19 -2.39 -37.93 -7.83
CA ALA A 19 -1.61 -39.13 -7.50
C ALA A 19 -0.49 -38.71 -6.54
N GLY A 20 -0.48 -39.26 -5.33
CA GLY A 20 0.56 -39.01 -4.33
C GLY A 20 1.53 -40.18 -4.22
N CYS A 21 2.76 -39.90 -3.81
CA CYS A 21 3.71 -40.92 -3.33
C CYS A 21 4.24 -40.54 -1.95
N ARG A 22 4.55 -41.57 -1.15
CA ARG A 22 5.18 -41.48 0.17
C ARG A 22 6.64 -41.92 0.07
N GLY A 23 7.46 -41.50 1.02
CA GLY A 23 8.79 -42.04 1.28
C GLY A 23 9.94 -41.18 0.74
N THR A 24 11.11 -41.16 1.38
CA THR A 24 11.45 -41.80 2.68
C THR A 24 12.55 -41.02 3.40
N VAL A 25 12.71 -41.31 4.69
CA VAL A 25 13.80 -40.81 5.55
C VAL A 25 15.16 -41.19 4.97
N ASP A 26 16.18 -40.36 5.22
CA ASP A 26 17.50 -40.90 5.55
C ASP A 26 18.14 -40.10 6.70
N ARG A 27 18.98 -40.76 7.49
CA ARG A 27 19.52 -40.27 8.77
C ARG A 27 20.93 -40.84 8.98
N ALA A 28 21.93 -40.20 8.38
CA ALA A 28 23.32 -40.58 8.58
C ALA A 28 23.75 -40.39 10.05
N TYR A 29 24.27 -41.46 10.65
CA TYR A 29 24.83 -41.50 11.99
C TYR A 29 26.03 -42.46 11.94
N PHE A 30 27.19 -42.02 12.41
CA PHE A 30 28.37 -42.85 12.61
C PHE A 30 29.21 -42.27 13.75
N ASP A 31 29.24 -42.99 14.87
CA ASP A 31 30.39 -43.03 15.79
C ASP A 31 31.58 -43.71 15.03
N ASP A 32 32.84 -43.80 15.50
CA ASP A 32 33.30 -44.07 16.86
C ASP A 32 34.85 -43.91 16.97
N LEU A 33 35.40 -44.21 18.15
CA LEU A 33 36.81 -44.57 18.49
C LEU A 33 37.75 -43.47 19.02
N ALA A 34 37.43 -43.03 20.25
CA ALA A 34 38.21 -43.31 21.47
C ALA A 34 39.69 -42.88 21.64
N GLY A 35 39.90 -41.84 22.47
CA GLY A 35 40.56 -41.93 23.79
C GLY A 35 42.08 -42.17 23.92
N PRO A 36 42.65 -42.22 25.15
CA PRO A 36 42.00 -42.11 26.48
C PRO A 36 42.47 -40.93 27.36
N GLU A 37 41.84 -40.75 28.54
CA GLU A 37 42.19 -39.77 29.60
C GLU A 37 42.93 -40.40 30.81
N ALA A 38 43.62 -39.56 31.61
CA ALA A 38 43.71 -39.54 33.09
C ALA A 38 44.82 -38.54 33.52
N GLY A 39 44.81 -37.77 34.62
CA GLY A 39 43.86 -37.37 35.67
C GLY A 39 44.43 -36.08 36.34
N VAL A 40 43.70 -35.18 37.01
CA VAL A 40 43.04 -35.31 38.35
C VAL A 40 44.05 -35.86 39.38
N ASP A 41 44.46 -35.18 40.47
CA ASP A 41 43.72 -34.23 41.33
C ASP A 41 44.63 -33.27 42.19
N GLY A 42 44.02 -32.25 42.81
CA GLY A 42 44.42 -31.52 44.05
C GLY A 42 45.72 -30.67 44.09
N SER A 43 45.95 -29.80 45.09
CA SER A 43 45.05 -28.94 45.89
C SER A 43 45.86 -28.00 46.83
N SER A 44 45.48 -26.73 46.91
CA SER A 44 45.54 -25.84 48.10
C SER A 44 46.79 -25.72 49.01
N THR A 45 47.37 -24.51 49.01
CA THR A 45 47.69 -23.65 50.19
C THR A 45 48.78 -23.98 51.24
N SER A 46 49.69 -23.00 51.39
CA SER A 46 50.11 -22.31 52.63
C SER A 46 51.11 -22.91 53.65
N SER A 47 52.22 -22.16 53.80
CA SER A 47 52.78 -21.58 55.05
C SER A 47 53.70 -22.35 56.01
N SER A 48 54.76 -21.61 56.40
CA SER A 48 55.35 -21.43 57.75
C SER A 48 56.26 -22.50 58.39
N THR A 49 57.57 -22.23 58.25
CA THR A 49 58.60 -22.08 59.33
C THR A 49 59.04 -23.23 60.24
N SER A 50 60.33 -23.16 60.60
CA SER A 50 60.99 -23.60 61.85
C SER A 50 61.11 -25.12 62.16
N SER A 51 62.12 -25.63 62.88
CA SER A 51 63.57 -25.35 62.99
C SER A 51 64.14 -26.17 64.17
N THR A 52 65.25 -26.91 63.97
CA THR A 52 66.13 -27.48 65.03
C THR A 52 67.36 -28.07 64.32
N SER A 53 68.64 -27.84 64.65
CA SER A 53 69.39 -27.39 65.84
C SER A 53 69.62 -28.44 66.95
N SER A 54 70.62 -28.16 67.82
CA SER A 54 71.27 -28.99 68.87
C SER A 54 72.38 -29.95 68.37
N THR A 55 73.47 -30.31 69.09
CA THR A 55 74.27 -29.72 70.23
C THR A 55 75.57 -30.57 70.40
N SER A 56 76.64 -30.20 71.14
CA SER A 56 77.29 -28.90 71.46
C SER A 56 78.55 -29.12 72.33
N SER A 57 79.66 -28.39 72.12
CA SER A 57 80.78 -28.26 73.08
C SER A 57 81.44 -26.87 72.95
N SER A 58 81.33 -25.91 73.88
CA SER A 58 81.82 -25.85 75.29
C SER A 58 83.34 -25.61 75.37
N SER A 59 83.90 -24.73 76.22
CA SER A 59 83.41 -24.16 77.50
C SER A 59 84.18 -22.88 77.97
N SER A 60 83.58 -22.08 78.87
CA SER A 60 84.13 -21.33 80.05
C SER A 60 85.63 -20.90 80.15
N SER A 61 86.03 -19.78 80.79
CA SER A 61 85.32 -18.68 81.50
C SER A 61 86.29 -17.60 82.03
N SER A 62 85.78 -16.38 82.25
CA SER A 62 86.08 -15.35 83.29
C SER A 62 87.42 -15.30 84.05
N GLY A 63 88.03 -14.10 84.13
CA GLY A 63 89.05 -13.70 85.11
C GLY A 63 89.48 -12.23 84.93
N ASP A 64 89.67 -11.47 86.01
CA ASP A 64 89.90 -10.00 85.99
C ASP A 64 91.07 -9.53 86.88
N SER A 65 91.61 -8.34 86.55
CA SER A 65 92.48 -7.46 87.35
C SER A 65 93.95 -7.87 87.59
N GLY A 66 94.84 -6.87 87.81
CA GLY A 66 96.08 -7.12 88.56
C GLY A 66 97.45 -6.55 88.11
N SER A 67 97.54 -5.35 87.51
CA SER A 67 98.72 -4.43 87.59
C SER A 67 100.18 -4.96 87.58
N GLY A 68 100.99 -4.53 86.58
CA GLY A 68 102.46 -4.59 86.67
C GLY A 68 103.16 -3.95 85.45
N LYS A 69 103.96 -2.90 85.66
CA LYS A 69 104.74 -2.24 84.60
C LYS A 69 106.19 -2.75 84.59
N GLU A 70 106.79 -2.92 83.42
CA GLU A 70 107.76 -1.95 82.83
C GLU A 70 108.50 -2.49 81.59
N ARG A 71 108.78 -1.57 80.63
CA ARG A 71 109.94 -1.51 79.68
C ARG A 71 110.19 -2.73 78.77
N ASP A 72 110.25 -2.68 77.44
CA ASP A 72 110.57 -1.65 76.44
C ASP A 72 110.52 -2.35 75.05
N ALA A 73 110.51 -1.61 73.92
CA ALA A 73 110.65 -2.01 72.49
C ALA A 73 110.10 -3.39 71.98
N SER A 74 109.34 -3.49 70.89
CA SER A 74 109.36 -2.66 69.68
C SER A 74 107.96 -2.45 69.06
N ASP A 75 107.82 -1.40 68.26
CA ASP A 75 106.68 -1.13 67.38
C ASP A 75 106.87 -1.82 66.02
N ASP A 76 105.81 -2.44 65.50
CA ASP A 76 105.74 -2.96 64.12
C ASP A 76 104.26 -2.97 63.70
N GLY A 77 103.83 -1.88 63.06
CA GLY A 77 102.46 -1.72 62.56
C GLY A 77 102.16 -2.64 61.35
N PRO A 78 100.88 -2.91 61.04
CA PRO A 78 100.52 -3.75 59.89
C PRO A 78 101.04 -3.16 58.57
N PRO A 79 101.52 -4.00 57.63
CA PRO A 79 102.25 -3.54 56.44
C PRO A 79 101.38 -2.71 55.48
N PRO A 80 101.98 -1.77 54.73
CA PRO A 80 101.23 -0.84 53.90
C PRO A 80 100.64 -1.49 52.64
N ILE A 81 99.31 -1.37 52.48
CA ILE A 81 98.61 -1.64 51.22
C ILE A 81 99.13 -0.73 50.11
N THR A 82 99.77 -1.34 49.12
CA THR A 82 100.63 -0.66 48.13
C THR A 82 100.32 -0.99 46.66
N ALA A 83 99.45 -1.98 46.40
CA ALA A 83 98.98 -2.28 45.05
C ALA A 83 97.89 -1.28 44.61
N PRO A 84 97.87 -0.82 43.35
CA PRO A 84 96.69 -0.17 42.78
C PRO A 84 95.56 -1.19 42.61
N ALA A 85 94.32 -0.71 42.56
CA ALA A 85 93.12 -1.52 42.49
C ALA A 85 92.24 -1.12 41.31
N SER A 86 91.74 -2.11 40.59
CA SER A 86 90.88 -1.94 39.43
C SER A 86 89.41 -1.88 39.87
N ILE A 87 88.57 -1.13 39.15
CA ILE A 87 87.13 -1.03 39.42
C ILE A 87 86.38 -1.93 38.44
N LYS A 88 85.69 -2.94 38.98
CA LYS A 88 85.01 -4.00 38.21
C LYS A 88 83.58 -4.18 38.70
N GLY A 89 82.76 -4.76 37.85
CA GLY A 89 81.37 -5.02 38.15
C GLY A 89 80.70 -5.93 37.13
N THR A 90 79.36 -5.98 37.17
CA THR A 90 78.55 -6.75 36.21
C THR A 90 77.36 -5.92 35.72
N VAL A 91 77.12 -5.93 34.40
CA VAL A 91 75.93 -5.37 33.76
C VAL A 91 74.92 -6.47 33.45
N VAL A 92 73.70 -6.34 33.95
CA VAL A 92 72.59 -7.30 33.75
C VAL A 92 71.43 -6.59 33.06
N GLY A 93 70.74 -7.28 32.15
CA GLY A 93 69.55 -6.77 31.44
C GLY A 93 69.83 -5.83 30.26
N LEU A 94 71.11 -5.61 29.89
CA LEU A 94 71.47 -4.83 28.70
C LEU A 94 71.02 -5.54 27.42
N VAL A 95 70.23 -4.85 26.61
CA VAL A 95 69.68 -5.26 25.31
C VAL A 95 69.85 -4.16 24.25
N GLY A 96 69.79 -2.89 24.65
CA GLY A 96 70.09 -1.74 23.79
C GLY A 96 71.59 -1.53 23.57
N ALA A 97 71.93 -0.70 22.59
CA ALA A 97 73.30 -0.33 22.28
C ALA A 97 73.68 1.04 22.88
N GLY A 98 74.97 1.30 23.09
CA GLY A 98 75.46 2.62 23.50
C GLY A 98 75.46 2.91 25.00
N LEU A 99 75.39 1.88 25.87
CA LEU A 99 75.67 2.06 27.29
C LEU A 99 77.10 2.56 27.48
N VAL A 100 77.25 3.70 28.14
CA VAL A 100 78.55 4.20 28.62
C VAL A 100 78.49 4.38 30.12
N LEU A 101 79.34 3.65 30.84
CA LEU A 101 79.62 3.88 32.26
C LEU A 101 80.74 4.90 32.37
N GLN A 102 80.75 5.71 33.43
CA GLN A 102 81.82 6.65 33.71
C GLN A 102 82.23 6.57 35.17
N ASN A 103 83.52 6.39 35.42
CA ASN A 103 84.15 6.44 36.74
C ASN A 103 84.78 7.83 36.97
N ASN A 104 84.54 8.43 38.14
CA ASN A 104 85.17 9.68 38.61
C ASN A 104 85.10 10.87 37.63
N GLY A 105 84.06 10.92 36.77
CA GLY A 105 83.83 12.03 35.84
C GLY A 105 84.72 12.05 34.58
N GLY A 106 85.65 11.10 34.38
CA GLY A 106 86.61 11.15 33.27
C GLY A 106 87.08 9.81 32.68
N ASP A 107 86.85 8.70 33.35
CA ASP A 107 87.23 7.36 32.91
C ASP A 107 85.98 6.67 32.32
N ASP A 108 85.83 6.72 30.99
CA ASP A 108 84.62 6.28 30.26
C ASP A 108 84.78 4.84 29.74
N LEU A 109 83.79 3.98 30.00
CA LEU A 109 83.77 2.59 29.55
C LEU A 109 82.48 2.28 28.76
N SER A 110 82.64 2.00 27.46
CA SER A 110 81.54 1.57 26.58
C SER A 110 81.22 0.09 26.77
N ILE A 111 79.96 -0.23 27.09
CA ILE A 111 79.50 -1.61 27.28
C ILE A 111 78.67 -2.05 26.06
N THR A 112 79.14 -3.09 25.36
CA THR A 112 78.52 -3.59 24.12
C THR A 112 77.67 -4.86 24.31
N THR A 113 77.76 -5.51 25.47
CA THR A 113 76.98 -6.73 25.82
C THR A 113 76.92 -6.85 27.35
N GLY A 114 75.82 -7.38 27.89
CA GLY A 114 75.72 -7.67 29.33
C GLY A 114 76.72 -8.74 29.80
N GLY A 115 77.32 -8.54 30.97
CA GLY A 115 78.41 -9.36 31.47
C GLY A 115 79.29 -8.61 32.47
N ALA A 116 80.45 -9.18 32.81
CA ALA A 116 81.44 -8.52 33.65
C ALA A 116 82.11 -7.35 32.91
N PHE A 117 82.47 -6.29 33.64
CA PHE A 117 83.21 -5.15 33.13
C PHE A 117 84.36 -4.77 34.07
N GLU A 118 85.38 -4.09 33.54
CA GLU A 118 86.56 -3.61 34.25
C GLU A 118 87.00 -2.28 33.63
N PHE A 119 87.20 -1.25 34.46
CA PHE A 119 87.74 0.04 34.04
C PHE A 119 89.26 -0.05 33.86
N GLU A 120 89.80 0.55 32.80
CA GLU A 120 91.24 0.52 32.48
C GLU A 120 92.07 1.35 33.47
N THR A 121 91.50 2.43 34.02
CA THR A 121 92.19 3.28 35.00
C THR A 121 92.16 2.65 36.40
N GLN A 122 93.24 1.94 36.76
CA GLN A 122 93.44 1.47 38.13
C GLN A 122 93.66 2.65 39.11
N LEU A 123 93.04 2.56 40.29
CA LEU A 123 93.10 3.59 41.33
C LEU A 123 94.11 3.25 42.41
N ALA A 124 94.88 4.26 42.83
CA ALA A 124 95.82 4.11 43.95
C ALA A 124 95.08 3.90 45.30
N PRO A 125 95.71 3.26 46.31
CA PRO A 125 95.12 3.07 47.63
C PRO A 125 94.55 4.35 48.24
N ASN A 126 93.33 4.24 48.76
CA ASN A 126 92.50 5.30 49.36
C ASN A 126 91.95 6.37 48.40
N GLN A 127 92.06 6.19 47.08
CA GLN A 127 91.31 7.03 46.13
C GLN A 127 89.82 6.66 46.10
N PRO A 128 88.90 7.63 45.95
CA PRO A 128 87.48 7.35 45.76
C PRO A 128 87.21 6.79 44.36
N TYR A 129 86.10 6.07 44.22
CA TYR A 129 85.49 5.75 42.92
C TYR A 129 84.02 6.18 42.92
N ASP A 130 83.53 6.58 41.74
CA ASP A 130 82.16 7.03 41.50
C ASP A 130 81.74 6.63 40.08
N VAL A 131 81.17 5.43 39.98
CA VAL A 131 80.69 4.81 38.74
C VAL A 131 79.23 5.21 38.51
N THR A 132 79.02 5.95 37.44
CA THR A 132 77.71 6.48 36.99
C THR A 132 77.39 6.02 35.57
N VAL A 133 76.14 6.18 35.13
CA VAL A 133 75.78 6.00 33.72
C VAL A 133 75.88 7.35 33.00
N LYS A 134 76.81 7.45 32.05
CA LYS A 134 77.04 8.63 31.21
C LYS A 134 76.14 8.66 29.97
N SER A 135 75.79 7.49 29.44
CA SER A 135 74.88 7.37 28.31
C SER A 135 74.03 6.11 28.48
N GLN A 136 72.72 6.26 28.39
CA GLN A 136 71.76 5.16 28.49
C GLN A 136 71.66 4.41 27.15
N PRO A 137 71.29 3.12 27.13
CA PRO A 137 71.13 2.38 25.89
C PRO A 137 70.01 2.93 25.02
N GLU A 138 70.22 2.91 23.70
CA GLU A 138 69.21 3.19 22.68
C GLU A 138 68.96 1.96 21.79
N GLY A 139 67.76 1.89 21.21
CA GLY A 139 67.36 0.87 20.23
C GLY A 139 67.54 -0.60 20.66
N PRO A 140 66.83 -1.11 21.69
CA PRO A 140 65.77 -0.45 22.46
C PRO A 140 66.28 0.52 23.54
N THR A 141 65.47 1.53 23.88
CA THR A 141 65.77 2.42 25.00
C THR A 141 65.65 1.68 26.33
N GLN A 142 66.63 1.88 27.21
CA GLN A 142 66.64 1.28 28.54
C GLN A 142 67.04 2.31 29.61
N THR A 143 66.68 2.04 30.86
CA THR A 143 67.20 2.74 32.03
C THR A 143 68.11 1.78 32.79
N CYS A 144 69.41 2.02 32.70
CA CYS A 144 70.43 1.38 33.53
C CYS A 144 70.66 2.22 34.80
N THR A 145 70.71 1.55 35.96
CA THR A 145 71.06 2.13 37.25
C THR A 145 72.29 1.43 37.83
N VAL A 146 73.18 2.19 38.48
CA VAL A 146 74.35 1.64 39.18
C VAL A 146 74.05 1.50 40.67
N GLU A 147 74.17 0.29 41.19
CA GLU A 147 74.22 0.01 42.62
C GLU A 147 75.68 -0.20 43.05
N ARG A 148 76.01 0.24 44.28
CA ARG A 148 77.36 0.13 44.87
C ARG A 148 78.47 0.83 44.04
N GLY A 149 78.06 1.74 43.15
CA GLY A 149 78.93 2.50 42.25
C GLY A 149 79.86 3.51 42.93
N THR A 150 79.63 3.86 44.20
CA THR A 150 80.50 4.77 44.96
C THR A 150 81.25 4.06 46.09
N GLY A 151 82.50 4.46 46.32
CA GLY A 151 83.31 3.92 47.41
C GLY A 151 84.75 4.39 47.43
N THR A 152 85.66 3.55 47.92
CA THR A 152 87.09 3.85 48.05
C THR A 152 87.92 2.61 47.76
N ALA A 153 88.91 2.74 46.87
CA ALA A 153 89.80 1.67 46.47
C ALA A 153 90.83 1.34 47.59
N LYS A 154 90.72 0.18 48.23
CA LYS A 154 91.54 -0.20 49.40
C LYS A 154 92.75 -1.10 49.09
N GLY A 155 93.34 -0.95 47.90
CA GLY A 155 94.46 -1.77 47.44
C GLY A 155 94.10 -3.21 47.09
N VAL A 156 92.82 -3.48 46.87
CA VAL A 156 92.25 -4.73 46.30
C VAL A 156 91.18 -4.33 45.28
N ASP A 157 91.06 -5.11 44.20
CA ASP A 157 90.05 -4.88 43.15
C ASP A 157 88.64 -4.77 43.75
N VAL A 158 87.89 -3.75 43.33
CA VAL A 158 86.46 -3.63 43.61
C VAL A 158 85.74 -4.47 42.56
N THR A 159 84.84 -5.36 42.97
CA THR A 159 84.19 -6.34 42.07
C THR A 159 82.68 -6.40 42.21
N ASP A 160 82.10 -5.60 43.11
CA ASP A 160 80.71 -5.66 43.53
C ASP A 160 79.86 -4.48 43.02
N VAL A 161 80.37 -3.69 42.07
CA VAL A 161 79.55 -2.70 41.34
C VAL A 161 78.55 -3.44 40.46
N ALA A 162 77.26 -3.17 40.64
CA ALA A 162 76.20 -3.81 39.87
C ALA A 162 75.47 -2.77 39.00
N VAL A 163 75.28 -3.09 37.73
CA VAL A 163 74.51 -2.24 36.80
C VAL A 163 73.31 -3.03 36.30
N THR A 164 72.11 -2.56 36.63
CA THR A 164 70.86 -3.21 36.22
C THR A 164 70.16 -2.35 35.18
N CYS A 165 70.01 -2.89 33.96
CA CYS A 165 69.33 -2.24 32.85
C CYS A 165 67.91 -2.80 32.69
N THR A 166 66.92 -1.91 32.74
CA THR A 166 65.50 -2.24 32.50
C THR A 166 65.06 -1.59 31.19
N THR A 167 64.48 -2.35 30.27
CA THR A 167 63.93 -1.79 29.01
C THR A 167 62.76 -0.86 29.31
N ASN A 168 62.81 0.36 28.78
CA ASN A 168 61.75 1.34 28.94
C ASN A 168 60.51 0.86 28.18
N ALA A 169 59.33 0.97 28.79
CA ALA A 169 58.06 0.71 28.13
C ALA A 169 57.29 2.02 27.98
N TYR A 170 56.44 2.09 26.94
CA TYR A 170 55.65 3.28 26.64
C TYR A 170 54.21 2.91 26.27
N PRO A 171 53.23 3.77 26.60
CA PRO A 171 51.82 3.51 26.32
C PRO A 171 51.49 3.62 24.84
N VAL A 172 50.56 2.75 24.39
CA VAL A 172 49.89 2.89 23.10
C VAL A 172 48.52 3.48 23.34
N SER A 173 48.22 4.58 22.67
CA SER A 173 46.96 5.31 22.75
C SER A 173 46.28 5.37 21.39
N VAL A 174 44.96 5.42 21.42
CA VAL A 174 44.07 5.52 20.27
C VAL A 174 43.21 6.77 20.38
N ASN A 175 42.94 7.46 19.28
CA ASN A 175 41.94 8.52 19.22
C ASN A 175 40.71 8.04 18.44
N VAL A 176 39.55 7.97 19.10
CA VAL A 176 38.32 7.38 18.54
C VAL A 176 37.33 8.48 18.16
N THR A 177 36.84 8.44 16.92
CA THR A 177 35.85 9.39 16.39
C THR A 177 34.67 8.69 15.74
N GLY A 178 33.50 9.34 15.74
CA GLY A 178 32.27 8.85 15.10
C GLY A 178 31.55 7.69 15.80
N LEU A 179 31.96 7.29 17.01
CA LEU A 179 31.26 6.28 17.81
C LEU A 179 29.91 6.82 18.30
N GLU A 180 28.83 6.10 18.01
CA GLU A 180 27.47 6.41 18.48
C GLU A 180 27.35 6.33 20.02
N THR A 181 26.65 7.29 20.63
CA THR A 181 26.38 7.33 22.08
C THR A 181 25.70 6.04 22.56
N GLY A 182 26.26 5.42 23.61
CA GLY A 182 25.73 4.18 24.17
C GLY A 182 26.08 2.92 23.38
N ARG A 183 27.01 3.00 22.41
CA ARG A 183 27.63 1.83 21.78
C ARG A 183 29.04 1.61 22.31
N THR A 184 29.65 0.48 21.94
CA THR A 184 30.94 0.06 22.51
C THR A 184 31.79 -0.65 21.47
N VAL A 185 32.96 -0.10 21.13
CA VAL A 185 33.98 -0.81 20.34
C VAL A 185 35.00 -1.42 21.30
N VAL A 186 35.40 -2.66 21.05
CA VAL A 186 36.54 -3.29 21.75
C VAL A 186 37.68 -3.38 20.76
N LEU A 187 38.82 -2.80 21.14
CA LEU A 187 40.09 -2.87 20.44
C LEU A 187 41.01 -3.84 21.16
N THR A 188 41.98 -4.42 20.47
CA THR A 188 43.00 -5.26 21.09
C THR A 188 44.37 -4.93 20.52
N ASN A 189 45.35 -4.71 21.38
CA ASN A 189 46.75 -4.58 21.01
C ASN A 189 47.45 -5.93 21.22
N ASN A 190 48.16 -6.42 20.20
CA ASN A 190 48.94 -7.67 20.24
C ASN A 190 48.15 -8.92 20.68
N GLY A 191 46.81 -8.92 20.55
CA GLY A 191 45.94 -10.08 20.78
C GLY A 191 45.62 -10.43 22.24
N GLY A 192 46.10 -9.64 23.21
CA GLY A 192 45.85 -9.90 24.64
C GLY A 192 45.69 -8.66 25.54
N ASN A 193 45.96 -7.46 25.01
CA ASN A 193 45.79 -6.19 25.70
C ASN A 193 44.54 -5.50 25.14
N ASP A 194 43.38 -5.79 25.73
CA ASP A 194 42.08 -5.28 25.25
C ASP A 194 41.77 -3.88 25.81
N LEU A 195 41.13 -3.04 24.99
CA LEU A 195 40.66 -1.70 25.37
C LEU A 195 39.21 -1.52 24.92
N THR A 196 38.32 -1.31 25.90
CA THR A 196 36.88 -1.09 25.69
C THR A 196 36.58 0.40 25.65
N ILE A 197 36.00 0.87 24.53
CA ILE A 197 35.71 2.28 24.29
C ILE A 197 34.19 2.48 24.22
N THR A 198 33.67 3.39 25.05
CA THR A 198 32.23 3.74 25.14
C THR A 198 31.90 5.17 24.70
N GLN A 199 32.92 5.99 24.40
CA GLN A 199 32.78 7.39 24.00
C GLN A 199 33.93 7.81 23.07
N ASN A 200 33.77 8.95 22.39
CA ASN A 200 34.80 9.51 21.50
C ASN A 200 35.93 10.21 22.28
N GLY A 201 37.09 10.33 21.65
CA GLY A 201 38.31 10.94 22.20
C GLY A 201 39.47 9.97 22.36
N THR A 202 40.54 10.42 23.01
CA THR A 202 41.74 9.60 23.27
C THR A 202 41.48 8.57 24.38
N SER A 203 42.05 7.38 24.24
CA SER A 203 42.09 6.33 25.27
C SER A 203 43.35 5.49 25.12
N THR A 204 43.83 4.90 26.22
CA THR A 204 45.15 4.27 26.29
C THR A 204 45.03 2.82 26.72
N PHE A 205 45.82 1.93 26.10
CA PHE A 205 45.88 0.52 26.49
C PHE A 205 46.52 0.37 27.88
N ALA A 206 46.04 -0.59 28.67
CA ALA A 206 46.43 -0.72 30.08
C ALA A 206 47.87 -1.21 30.29
N ASN A 207 48.37 -2.05 29.37
CA ASN A 207 49.76 -2.50 29.40
C ASN A 207 50.60 -1.72 28.37
N ASP A 208 51.70 -1.14 28.82
CA ASP A 208 52.71 -0.50 27.97
C ASP A 208 53.44 -1.53 27.09
N VAL A 209 53.99 -1.07 25.97
CA VAL A 209 54.83 -1.88 25.08
C VAL A 209 56.30 -1.50 25.30
N PRO A 210 57.21 -2.45 25.57
CA PRO A 210 58.65 -2.18 25.65
C PRO A 210 59.20 -1.54 24.38
N SER A 211 60.21 -0.67 24.52
CA SER A 211 61.00 -0.18 23.39
C SER A 211 61.57 -1.34 22.58
N GLY A 212 61.61 -1.20 21.26
CA GLY A 212 61.91 -2.29 20.33
C GLY A 212 60.73 -3.24 20.06
N GLY A 213 59.69 -3.20 20.89
CA GLY A 213 58.48 -4.01 20.74
C GLY A 213 57.52 -3.48 19.69
N ASN A 214 56.91 -4.39 18.94
CA ASN A 214 55.83 -4.06 18.00
C ASN A 214 54.50 -3.85 18.73
N PHE A 215 53.66 -2.97 18.18
CA PHE A 215 52.23 -2.86 18.51
C PHE A 215 51.40 -3.21 17.28
N ASN A 216 50.23 -3.79 17.51
CA ASN A 216 49.27 -4.17 16.48
C ASN A 216 47.85 -4.07 17.05
N VAL A 217 47.24 -2.91 16.85
CA VAL A 217 45.89 -2.55 17.30
C VAL A 217 44.87 -2.96 16.25
N LEU A 218 44.02 -3.92 16.61
CA LEU A 218 42.93 -4.44 15.77
C LEU A 218 41.58 -4.19 16.43
N VAL A 219 40.50 -4.12 15.64
CA VAL A 219 39.14 -4.13 16.19
C VAL A 219 38.80 -5.58 16.58
N LYS A 220 38.59 -5.83 17.86
CA LYS A 220 38.16 -7.13 18.41
C LYS A 220 36.64 -7.30 18.33
N THR A 221 35.90 -6.23 18.63
CA THR A 221 34.42 -6.22 18.60
C THR A 221 33.91 -4.88 18.06
N GLN A 222 33.10 -4.93 17.00
CA GLN A 222 32.45 -3.75 16.40
C GLN A 222 31.25 -3.25 17.25
N PRO A 223 30.84 -1.96 17.16
CA PRO A 223 29.81 -1.38 18.04
C PRO A 223 28.36 -1.87 17.85
N GLY A 224 28.14 -2.85 16.98
CA GLY A 224 26.82 -3.40 16.67
C GLY A 224 25.87 -2.40 15.99
N GLY A 225 24.65 -2.87 15.70
CA GLY A 225 23.58 -2.06 15.11
C GLY A 225 24.00 -1.30 13.84
N GLY A 226 24.77 -1.94 12.96
CA GLY A 226 25.24 -1.40 11.68
C GLY A 226 26.49 -0.50 11.73
N ASN A 227 27.01 -0.16 12.91
CA ASN A 227 28.24 0.64 13.00
C ASN A 227 29.45 -0.16 12.51
N ASN A 228 30.39 0.55 11.89
CA ASN A 228 31.68 0.00 11.50
C ASN A 228 32.83 0.95 11.87
N CYS A 229 33.74 0.49 12.73
CA CYS A 229 34.98 1.17 13.09
C CYS A 229 36.15 0.64 12.27
N THR A 230 36.98 1.56 11.77
CA THR A 230 38.19 1.29 10.98
C THR A 230 39.39 1.95 11.64
N ILE A 231 40.59 1.39 11.48
CA ILE A 231 41.81 1.85 12.16
C ILE A 231 42.82 2.36 11.12
N SER A 232 43.39 3.53 11.38
CA SER A 232 44.55 4.08 10.68
C SER A 232 45.75 4.14 11.66
N GLY A 233 46.95 3.89 11.16
CA GLY A 233 48.17 3.86 11.98
C GLY A 233 48.26 2.69 12.97
N GLY A 234 47.38 1.68 12.88
CA GLY A 234 47.19 0.64 13.91
C GLY A 234 48.38 -0.29 14.18
N SER A 235 49.44 -0.26 13.38
CA SER A 235 50.61 -1.15 13.54
C SER A 235 51.92 -0.41 13.39
N GLY A 236 52.89 -0.72 14.25
CA GLY A 236 54.24 -0.15 14.21
C GLY A 236 55.13 -0.70 15.32
N GLN A 237 56.23 0.01 15.61
CA GLN A 237 57.18 -0.33 16.68
C GLN A 237 57.28 0.84 17.67
N VAL A 238 57.38 0.54 18.96
CA VAL A 238 57.67 1.52 20.01
C VAL A 238 59.18 1.74 20.10
N VAL A 239 59.61 3.00 20.26
CA VAL A 239 61.04 3.37 20.23
C VAL A 239 61.42 4.28 21.40
N THR A 240 61.09 5.57 21.35
CA THR A 240 61.55 6.59 22.32
C THR A 240 60.43 7.30 23.10
N SER A 241 59.17 7.09 22.71
CA SER A 241 58.01 7.79 23.27
C SER A 241 56.75 6.90 23.27
N ALA A 242 55.69 7.41 23.93
CA ALA A 242 54.33 6.94 23.73
C ALA A 242 53.91 7.00 22.26
N VAL A 243 52.94 6.16 21.88
CA VAL A 243 52.28 6.17 20.57
C VAL A 243 50.89 6.77 20.72
N ASP A 244 50.61 7.86 20.01
CA ASP A 244 49.33 8.58 19.99
C ASP A 244 48.71 8.68 18.57
N SER A 245 49.42 8.17 17.56
CA SER A 245 49.10 8.28 16.13
C SER A 245 48.04 7.29 15.63
N VAL A 246 47.54 6.38 16.48
CA VAL A 246 46.51 5.41 16.10
C VAL A 246 45.13 6.10 16.11
N VAL A 247 44.49 6.18 14.94
CA VAL A 247 43.17 6.82 14.79
C VAL A 247 42.12 5.76 14.46
N VAL A 248 41.01 5.77 15.20
CA VAL A 248 39.87 4.88 14.97
C VAL A 248 38.68 5.71 14.50
N ASN A 249 38.25 5.47 13.25
CA ASN A 249 37.14 6.18 12.63
C ASN A 249 35.94 5.24 12.51
N CYS A 250 34.89 5.53 13.26
CA CYS A 250 33.63 4.80 13.26
C CYS A 250 32.59 5.52 12.38
N THR A 251 31.92 4.77 11.52
CA THR A 251 30.80 5.26 10.71
C THR A 251 29.48 4.66 11.22
N PRO A 252 28.46 5.49 11.52
CA PRO A 252 27.10 5.04 11.81
C PRO A 252 26.53 4.09 10.76
N GLY A 253 25.70 3.14 11.20
CA GLY A 253 24.93 2.28 10.30
C GLY A 253 23.87 3.08 9.53
N THR A 254 23.48 2.60 8.34
CA THR A 254 22.31 3.13 7.62
C THR A 254 21.33 2.01 7.29
N PHE A 255 20.04 2.31 7.39
CA PHE A 255 18.96 1.35 7.24
C PHE A 255 17.75 1.98 6.54
N THR A 256 17.02 1.18 5.75
CA THR A 256 15.82 1.64 5.04
C THR A 256 14.61 1.73 5.98
N VAL A 257 13.76 2.74 5.78
CA VAL A 257 12.43 2.80 6.38
C VAL A 257 11.38 2.33 5.37
N GLY A 258 10.59 1.32 5.69
CA GLY A 258 9.70 0.66 4.74
C GLY A 258 8.62 -0.20 5.39
N GLY A 259 7.91 -0.93 4.53
CA GLY A 259 6.77 -1.77 4.91
C GLY A 259 5.91 -2.10 3.69
N SER A 260 4.57 -2.08 3.83
CA SER A 260 3.64 -2.56 2.81
C SER A 260 2.45 -1.65 2.56
N VAL A 261 2.05 -1.51 1.29
CA VAL A 261 0.76 -0.91 0.88
C VAL A 261 -0.25 -2.00 0.53
N SER A 262 -1.48 -1.86 1.02
CA SER A 262 -2.62 -2.74 0.72
C SER A 262 -3.86 -1.94 0.27
N GLY A 263 -4.75 -2.57 -0.51
CA GLY A 263 -6.00 -1.97 -1.02
C GLY A 263 -5.86 -0.90 -2.10
N LEU A 264 -4.63 -0.61 -2.57
CA LEU A 264 -4.34 0.44 -3.55
C LEU A 264 -4.82 0.08 -4.96
N ALA A 265 -5.48 1.02 -5.62
CA ALA A 265 -5.65 1.11 -7.07
C ALA A 265 -5.11 2.46 -7.58
N GLY A 266 -4.51 2.50 -8.77
CA GLY A 266 -3.80 3.71 -9.22
C GLY A 266 -2.53 3.96 -8.39
N SER A 267 -2.32 5.20 -7.93
CA SER A 267 -1.09 5.57 -7.22
C SER A 267 -1.32 6.46 -5.99
N VAL A 268 -0.54 6.21 -4.94
CA VAL A 268 -0.44 7.05 -3.74
C VAL A 268 0.96 7.67 -3.67
N VAL A 269 1.08 8.90 -3.19
CA VAL A 269 2.38 9.49 -2.82
C VAL A 269 2.50 9.52 -1.30
N ILE A 270 3.54 8.89 -0.78
CA ILE A 270 3.92 8.96 0.63
C ILE A 270 5.21 9.76 0.78
N THR A 271 5.46 10.31 1.96
CA THR A 271 6.67 11.09 2.24
C THR A 271 7.26 10.73 3.60
N SER A 272 8.59 10.79 3.70
CA SER A 272 9.33 10.59 4.94
C SER A 272 10.68 11.30 4.87
N HIS A 273 11.07 12.02 5.92
CA HIS A 273 12.30 12.86 5.97
C HIS A 273 12.39 13.90 4.81
N GLY A 274 11.25 14.33 4.26
CA GLY A 274 11.19 15.21 3.09
C GLY A 274 11.41 14.49 1.74
N VAL A 275 11.69 13.19 1.74
CA VAL A 275 11.77 12.35 0.54
C VAL A 275 10.39 11.81 0.21
N ASP A 276 9.88 12.15 -0.97
CA ASP A 276 8.64 11.58 -1.50
C ASP A 276 8.89 10.23 -2.18
N ARG A 277 7.91 9.33 -2.11
CA ARG A 277 7.85 8.10 -2.88
C ARG A 277 6.45 7.90 -3.45
N THR A 278 6.35 7.81 -4.77
CA THR A 278 5.13 7.35 -5.45
C THR A 278 5.09 5.82 -5.40
N ILE A 279 3.93 5.25 -5.10
CA ILE A 279 3.67 3.81 -5.12
C ILE A 279 2.44 3.57 -6.01
N SER A 280 2.57 2.66 -6.97
CA SER A 280 1.58 2.39 -8.04
C SER A 280 1.02 0.96 -8.04
N SER A 281 1.33 0.19 -7.00
CA SER A 281 0.87 -1.21 -6.84
C SER A 281 0.92 -1.61 -5.36
N ASN A 282 0.16 -2.65 -5.01
CA ASN A 282 0.19 -3.25 -3.67
C ASN A 282 1.47 -4.06 -3.46
N GLY A 283 1.94 -4.14 -2.21
CA GLY A 283 3.17 -4.84 -1.86
C GLY A 283 4.18 -3.96 -1.11
N ALA A 284 5.45 -4.36 -1.15
CA ALA A 284 6.49 -3.79 -0.32
C ALA A 284 7.05 -2.44 -0.85
N PHE A 285 7.45 -1.57 0.08
CA PHE A 285 8.16 -0.32 -0.21
C PHE A 285 9.27 -0.07 0.82
N ALA A 286 10.28 0.71 0.43
CA ALA A 286 11.38 1.13 1.29
C ALA A 286 11.94 2.48 0.81
N PHE A 287 11.95 3.50 1.66
CA PHE A 287 12.67 4.76 1.41
C PHE A 287 14.19 4.50 1.38
N PRO A 288 14.99 5.40 0.77
CA PRO A 288 16.45 5.32 0.83
C PRO A 288 16.98 5.16 2.27
N PRO A 289 18.14 4.50 2.47
CA PRO A 289 18.70 4.33 3.81
C PRO A 289 18.94 5.66 4.54
N ILE A 290 18.60 5.69 5.82
CA ILE A 290 18.89 6.80 6.73
C ILE A 290 19.78 6.32 7.88
N THR A 291 20.45 7.25 8.55
CA THR A 291 21.34 6.96 9.67
C THR A 291 20.59 6.29 10.83
N ASN A 292 21.25 5.31 11.45
CA ASN A 292 20.85 4.72 12.72
C ASN A 292 20.56 5.80 13.79
N GLY A 293 19.58 5.57 14.67
CA GLY A 293 19.12 6.56 15.63
C GLY A 293 18.27 7.70 15.05
N THR A 294 18.07 7.79 13.73
CA THR A 294 17.17 8.80 13.13
C THR A 294 15.71 8.48 13.41
N ASN A 295 14.96 9.49 13.84
CA ASN A 295 13.50 9.41 14.00
C ASN A 295 12.80 9.54 12.65
N TYR A 296 11.96 8.56 12.31
CA TYR A 296 11.15 8.55 11.11
C TYR A 296 9.68 8.87 11.38
N ASN A 297 9.05 9.46 10.37
CA ASN A 297 7.61 9.61 10.26
C ASN A 297 7.24 9.43 8.79
N VAL A 298 6.34 8.49 8.49
CA VAL A 298 5.80 8.23 7.15
C VAL A 298 4.38 8.75 7.12
N THR A 299 4.07 9.63 6.16
CA THR A 299 2.73 10.18 5.97
C THR A 299 2.28 10.06 4.51
N VAL A 300 0.97 10.03 4.28
CA VAL A 300 0.39 10.12 2.93
C VAL A 300 0.34 11.59 2.52
N LYS A 301 1.06 11.93 1.44
CA LYS A 301 1.17 13.29 0.89
C LYS A 301 0.15 13.55 -0.21
N THR A 302 -0.21 12.53 -0.99
CA THR A 302 -1.20 12.65 -2.06
C THR A 302 -1.99 11.36 -2.17
N GLN A 303 -3.33 11.48 -2.06
CA GLN A 303 -4.26 10.37 -2.15
C GLN A 303 -4.48 9.93 -3.60
N PRO A 304 -4.83 8.66 -3.88
CA PRO A 304 -5.21 8.21 -5.21
C PRO A 304 -6.47 8.93 -5.70
N ALA A 305 -6.35 9.56 -6.87
CA ALA A 305 -7.45 10.17 -7.59
C ALA A 305 -8.01 9.22 -8.67
N TYR A 306 -9.22 9.51 -9.15
CA TYR A 306 -9.76 8.87 -10.35
C TYR A 306 -9.09 9.46 -11.61
N PRO A 307 -8.71 8.65 -12.63
CA PRO A 307 -8.84 7.19 -12.72
C PRO A 307 -7.67 6.43 -12.05
N PRO A 308 -7.86 5.16 -11.62
CA PRO A 308 -9.06 4.35 -11.83
C PRO A 308 -10.14 4.54 -10.76
N ALA A 309 -9.77 5.02 -9.56
CA ALA A 309 -10.69 5.12 -8.42
C ALA A 309 -10.17 6.12 -7.37
N THR A 310 -11.02 6.99 -6.84
CA THR A 310 -10.68 7.78 -5.65
C THR A 310 -10.60 6.88 -4.40
N GLN A 311 -9.58 7.08 -3.58
CA GLN A 311 -9.36 6.32 -2.35
C GLN A 311 -8.90 7.23 -1.21
N THR A 312 -9.10 6.75 0.02
CA THR A 312 -8.37 7.23 1.20
C THR A 312 -7.35 6.17 1.60
N CYS A 313 -6.07 6.47 1.41
CA CYS A 313 -4.96 5.74 2.03
C CYS A 313 -4.62 6.36 3.38
N ALA A 314 -4.46 5.52 4.39
CA ALA A 314 -4.01 5.91 5.72
C ALA A 314 -2.86 5.01 6.20
N VAL A 315 -1.93 5.57 6.97
CA VAL A 315 -0.89 4.80 7.64
C VAL A 315 -1.48 4.18 8.90
N ALA A 316 -1.27 2.89 9.13
CA ALA A 316 -1.88 2.17 10.24
C ALA A 316 -1.34 2.68 11.59
N THR A 317 -2.23 2.81 12.57
CA THR A 317 -1.94 3.32 13.91
C THR A 317 -0.80 2.56 14.58
N GLY A 318 0.22 3.29 15.03
CA GLY A 318 1.41 2.71 15.67
C GLY A 318 2.49 2.17 14.70
N THR A 319 2.27 2.21 13.38
CA THR A 319 3.26 1.73 12.39
C THR A 319 4.03 2.84 11.67
N GLY A 320 3.47 4.07 11.62
CA GLY A 320 3.97 5.14 10.76
C GLY A 320 5.21 5.90 11.24
N SER A 321 5.56 5.82 12.53
CA SER A 321 6.65 6.59 13.13
C SER A 321 7.42 5.78 14.16
N GLY A 322 8.66 6.20 14.44
CA GLY A 322 9.57 5.53 15.37
C GLY A 322 11.01 5.99 15.17
N THR A 323 11.96 5.18 15.64
CA THR A 323 13.40 5.42 15.49
C THR A 323 14.04 4.23 14.79
N VAL A 324 14.96 4.46 13.86
CA VAL A 324 15.78 3.39 13.28
C VAL A 324 16.75 2.87 14.36
N ASN A 325 16.72 1.57 14.63
CA ASN A 325 17.54 0.96 15.68
C ASN A 325 18.17 -0.36 15.19
N GLY A 326 19.33 -0.26 14.55
CA GLY A 326 20.18 -1.40 14.19
C GLY A 326 19.67 -2.36 13.11
N ALA A 327 18.50 -2.10 12.51
CA ALA A 327 17.89 -2.92 11.47
C ALA A 327 17.00 -2.09 10.52
N ASN A 328 16.71 -2.64 9.33
CA ASN A 328 15.72 -2.08 8.41
C ASN A 328 14.32 -2.14 9.02
N VAL A 329 13.60 -1.01 8.97
CA VAL A 329 12.19 -0.97 9.38
C VAL A 329 11.34 -1.49 8.23
N THR A 330 10.55 -2.54 8.48
CA THR A 330 9.64 -3.15 7.48
C THR A 330 8.20 -3.22 7.97
N SER A 331 7.87 -2.51 9.05
CA SER A 331 6.59 -2.59 9.77
C SER A 331 5.56 -1.55 9.35
N VAL A 332 5.91 -0.55 8.54
CA VAL A 332 5.00 0.54 8.15
C VAL A 332 3.87 0.00 7.28
N GLN A 333 2.63 0.01 7.77
CA GLN A 333 1.48 -0.44 7.01
C GLN A 333 0.69 0.75 6.46
N ILE A 334 0.35 0.71 5.17
CA ILE A 334 -0.51 1.70 4.53
C ILE A 334 -1.71 0.97 3.94
N ASN A 335 -2.90 1.34 4.38
CA ASN A 335 -4.15 0.70 3.99
C ASN A 335 -5.00 1.71 3.22
N CYS A 336 -5.33 1.38 1.98
CA CYS A 336 -6.15 2.18 1.09
C CYS A 336 -7.57 1.62 1.00
N THR A 337 -8.58 2.49 1.14
CA THR A 337 -9.99 2.14 0.97
C THR A 337 -10.61 2.96 -0.15
N THR A 338 -11.31 2.31 -1.07
CA THR A 338 -11.98 2.98 -2.18
C THR A 338 -13.16 3.80 -1.67
N THR A 339 -13.19 5.09 -2.00
CA THR A 339 -14.28 5.98 -1.63
C THR A 339 -15.55 5.55 -2.37
N GLN A 340 -16.69 5.55 -1.66
CA GLN A 340 -17.98 5.18 -2.20
C GLN A 340 -18.89 6.41 -2.31
N TYR A 341 -19.73 6.46 -3.34
CA TYR A 341 -20.65 7.56 -3.60
C TYR A 341 -22.04 7.03 -3.95
N THR A 342 -23.09 7.79 -3.66
CA THR A 342 -24.47 7.40 -3.99
C THR A 342 -24.78 7.66 -5.46
N VAL A 343 -25.71 6.89 -6.01
CA VAL A 343 -26.31 7.12 -7.33
C VAL A 343 -27.73 7.61 -7.15
N GLY A 344 -28.12 8.60 -7.94
CA GLY A 344 -29.38 9.32 -7.84
C GLY A 344 -29.64 10.17 -9.08
N GLY A 345 -30.71 10.95 -9.03
CA GLY A 345 -31.27 11.60 -10.20
C GLY A 345 -32.54 12.38 -9.93
N THR A 346 -33.32 12.64 -10.98
CA THR A 346 -34.61 13.32 -10.93
C THR A 346 -35.69 12.53 -11.66
N VAL A 347 -36.89 12.46 -11.09
CA VAL A 347 -38.11 11.93 -11.73
C VAL A 347 -39.04 13.07 -12.12
N ASN A 348 -39.52 13.06 -13.36
CA ASN A 348 -40.43 14.04 -13.95
C ASN A 348 -41.68 13.36 -14.54
N GLY A 349 -42.82 14.07 -14.54
CA GLY A 349 -44.08 13.61 -15.14
C GLY A 349 -44.85 12.54 -14.35
N LEU A 350 -44.38 12.14 -13.16
CA LEU A 350 -45.06 11.15 -12.32
C LEU A 350 -46.36 11.72 -11.74
N THR A 351 -47.48 11.07 -12.04
CA THR A 351 -48.82 11.28 -11.46
C THR A 351 -49.42 9.99 -10.93
N GLY A 352 -49.06 8.84 -11.51
CA GLY A 352 -49.47 7.51 -11.06
C GLY A 352 -48.70 7.01 -9.84
N THR A 353 -49.24 5.99 -9.17
CA THR A 353 -48.67 5.39 -7.96
C THR A 353 -47.99 4.04 -8.26
N GLY A 354 -46.90 3.73 -7.55
CA GLY A 354 -46.23 2.42 -7.63
C GLY A 354 -44.88 2.38 -8.37
N LEU A 355 -44.34 3.52 -8.81
CA LEU A 355 -43.01 3.57 -9.44
C LEU A 355 -41.93 3.05 -8.49
N VAL A 356 -41.16 2.06 -8.96
CA VAL A 356 -39.94 1.58 -8.28
C VAL A 356 -38.78 1.62 -9.27
N LEU A 357 -37.70 2.28 -8.88
CA LEU A 357 -36.42 2.28 -9.57
C LEU A 357 -35.46 1.26 -8.93
N ARG A 358 -34.49 0.76 -9.70
CA ARG A 358 -33.54 -0.28 -9.29
C ARG A 358 -32.17 -0.05 -9.91
N ASN A 359 -31.10 -0.21 -9.14
CA ASN A 359 -29.72 0.03 -9.59
C ASN A 359 -28.88 -1.27 -9.51
N ASN A 360 -28.15 -1.60 -10.58
CA ASN A 360 -27.32 -2.82 -10.66
C ASN A 360 -28.08 -4.11 -10.31
N GLY A 361 -29.36 -4.19 -10.70
CA GLY A 361 -30.22 -5.36 -10.44
C GLY A 361 -30.79 -5.47 -9.02
N GLY A 362 -30.45 -4.56 -8.10
CA GLY A 362 -30.98 -4.51 -6.74
C GLY A 362 -31.12 -3.07 -6.22
N ASN A 363 -30.97 -2.87 -4.90
CA ASN A 363 -30.99 -1.52 -4.29
C ASN A 363 -32.26 -0.74 -4.71
N ASN A 364 -33.44 -1.36 -4.53
CA ASN A 364 -34.70 -0.80 -5.03
C ASN A 364 -35.10 0.48 -4.28
N ARG A 365 -35.60 1.48 -5.01
CA ARG A 365 -36.11 2.75 -4.47
C ARG A 365 -37.51 3.03 -5.02
N SER A 366 -38.50 3.01 -4.13
CA SER A 366 -39.85 3.50 -4.44
C SER A 366 -39.84 5.01 -4.59
N ILE A 367 -40.62 5.51 -5.56
CA ILE A 367 -40.80 6.94 -5.85
C ILE A 367 -42.30 7.26 -5.77
N THR A 368 -42.65 8.30 -5.01
CA THR A 368 -44.04 8.70 -4.73
C THR A 368 -44.40 10.08 -5.29
N THR A 369 -43.41 10.88 -5.69
CA THR A 369 -43.55 12.24 -6.21
C THR A 369 -42.47 12.54 -7.23
N ASN A 370 -42.67 13.58 -8.05
CA ASN A 370 -41.60 14.18 -8.84
C ASN A 370 -40.51 14.79 -7.94
N GLY A 371 -39.35 15.07 -8.54
CA GLY A 371 -38.20 15.66 -7.86
C GLY A 371 -37.00 14.71 -7.77
N SER A 372 -36.05 15.04 -6.90
CA SER A 372 -34.79 14.30 -6.80
C SER A 372 -34.91 13.00 -5.98
N PHE A 373 -34.11 12.01 -6.35
CA PHE A 373 -33.98 10.74 -5.64
C PHE A 373 -32.52 10.34 -5.48
N SER A 374 -32.25 9.47 -4.50
CA SER A 374 -30.97 8.79 -4.33
C SER A 374 -31.19 7.36 -3.84
N PHE A 375 -30.34 6.44 -4.26
CA PHE A 375 -30.30 5.06 -3.80
C PHE A 375 -29.51 4.95 -2.49
N SER A 376 -29.93 4.05 -1.59
CA SER A 376 -29.34 3.95 -0.23
C SER A 376 -27.92 3.41 -0.24
N ASN A 377 -27.65 2.40 -1.06
CA ASN A 377 -26.33 1.77 -1.06
C ASN A 377 -25.41 2.57 -1.99
N ALA A 378 -24.31 3.08 -1.43
CA ALA A 378 -23.23 3.69 -2.19
C ALA A 378 -22.47 2.65 -3.03
N ILE A 379 -21.81 3.12 -4.08
CA ILE A 379 -21.01 2.33 -5.02
C ILE A 379 -19.59 2.88 -5.03
N ALA A 380 -18.60 1.99 -5.07
CA ALA A 380 -17.18 2.36 -5.07
C ALA A 380 -16.78 3.14 -6.33
N SER A 381 -15.87 4.11 -6.17
CA SER A 381 -15.22 4.78 -7.30
C SER A 381 -14.58 3.78 -8.26
N GLY A 382 -14.73 4.01 -9.56
CA GLY A 382 -14.31 3.09 -10.62
C GLY A 382 -15.29 1.96 -10.94
N ALA A 383 -16.32 1.71 -10.11
CA ALA A 383 -17.35 0.71 -10.39
C ALA A 383 -18.53 1.29 -11.18
N THR A 384 -19.22 0.43 -11.94
CA THR A 384 -20.34 0.80 -12.80
C THR A 384 -21.69 0.88 -12.06
N TYR A 385 -22.59 1.72 -12.55
CA TYR A 385 -24.00 1.78 -12.16
C TYR A 385 -24.92 1.56 -13.37
N ALA A 386 -26.13 1.04 -13.12
CA ALA A 386 -27.14 0.75 -14.13
C ALA A 386 -28.54 0.87 -13.51
N VAL A 387 -29.15 2.04 -13.66
CA VAL A 387 -30.49 2.36 -13.18
C VAL A 387 -31.54 1.92 -14.18
N THR A 388 -32.55 1.22 -13.69
CA THR A 388 -33.69 0.69 -14.44
C THR A 388 -34.99 1.00 -13.72
N VAL A 389 -36.10 1.11 -14.48
CA VAL A 389 -37.43 0.97 -13.89
C VAL A 389 -37.65 -0.51 -13.57
N PHE A 390 -38.11 -0.81 -12.36
CA PHE A 390 -38.41 -2.16 -11.88
C PHE A 390 -39.92 -2.42 -11.82
N THR A 391 -40.68 -1.41 -11.38
CA THR A 391 -42.15 -1.42 -11.38
C THR A 391 -42.64 -0.13 -12.02
N GLN A 392 -43.50 -0.22 -13.03
CA GLN A 392 -44.17 0.94 -13.61
C GLN A 392 -45.30 1.43 -12.67
N PRO A 393 -45.52 2.75 -12.55
CA PRO A 393 -46.67 3.28 -11.84
C PRO A 393 -47.99 3.02 -12.59
N THR A 394 -49.08 2.98 -11.84
CA THR A 394 -50.44 2.79 -12.37
C THR A 394 -50.80 3.88 -13.39
N GLY A 395 -51.32 3.50 -14.56
CA GLY A 395 -51.73 4.41 -15.64
C GLY A 395 -50.58 5.03 -16.45
N GLN A 396 -49.32 4.84 -16.07
CA GLN A 396 -48.19 5.58 -16.63
C GLN A 396 -47.01 4.69 -17.02
N THR A 397 -46.28 5.13 -18.04
CA THR A 397 -45.03 4.50 -18.48
C THR A 397 -43.88 5.45 -18.19
N CYS A 398 -42.99 5.04 -17.28
CA CYS A 398 -41.73 5.72 -16.98
C CYS A 398 -40.57 5.08 -17.76
N SER A 399 -39.62 5.90 -18.17
CA SER A 399 -38.39 5.49 -18.84
C SER A 399 -37.18 6.24 -18.27
N VAL A 400 -36.02 5.60 -18.24
CA VAL A 400 -34.75 6.25 -17.88
C VAL A 400 -34.16 6.86 -19.15
N ALA A 401 -33.84 8.15 -19.13
CA ALA A 401 -33.39 8.87 -20.32
C ALA A 401 -32.05 8.31 -20.84
N THR A 402 -31.97 8.14 -22.16
CA THR A 402 -30.82 7.58 -22.87
C THR A 402 -29.51 8.25 -22.45
N GLY A 403 -28.49 7.45 -22.13
CA GLY A 403 -27.18 7.93 -21.69
C GLY A 403 -27.10 8.38 -20.22
N THR A 404 -28.23 8.56 -19.51
CA THR A 404 -28.22 8.95 -18.09
C THR A 404 -28.23 7.76 -17.13
N GLY A 405 -28.89 6.66 -17.51
CA GLY A 405 -29.14 5.51 -16.64
C GLY A 405 -27.92 4.63 -16.34
N THR A 406 -26.85 4.72 -17.12
CA THR A 406 -25.68 3.83 -17.01
C THR A 406 -24.38 4.60 -17.07
N GLY A 407 -23.40 4.24 -16.22
CA GLY A 407 -22.09 4.87 -16.23
C GLY A 407 -21.14 4.31 -15.18
N THR A 408 -20.06 5.03 -14.89
CA THR A 408 -19.08 4.70 -13.84
C THR A 408 -19.14 5.75 -12.74
N VAL A 409 -19.08 5.33 -11.48
CA VAL A 409 -18.95 6.25 -10.34
C VAL A 409 -17.53 6.81 -10.31
N GLN A 410 -17.40 8.14 -10.35
CA GLN A 410 -16.11 8.84 -10.40
C GLN A 410 -15.71 9.36 -9.01
N SER A 411 -15.59 10.68 -8.85
CA SER A 411 -15.11 11.35 -7.63
C SER A 411 -16.22 12.05 -6.81
N ALA A 412 -17.49 11.84 -7.17
CA ALA A 412 -18.65 12.48 -6.54
C ALA A 412 -19.91 11.59 -6.65
N ASN A 413 -20.96 11.96 -5.90
CA ASN A 413 -22.29 11.37 -6.04
C ASN A 413 -22.84 11.61 -7.46
N VAL A 414 -23.37 10.55 -8.08
CA VAL A 414 -24.05 10.67 -9.38
C VAL A 414 -25.45 11.20 -9.14
N THR A 415 -25.76 12.36 -9.70
CA THR A 415 -27.08 13.02 -9.60
C THR A 415 -27.74 13.26 -10.97
N SER A 416 -27.13 12.73 -12.03
CA SER A 416 -27.47 13.02 -13.44
C SER A 416 -28.46 12.05 -14.08
N VAL A 417 -28.95 11.03 -13.34
CA VAL A 417 -29.96 10.09 -13.87
C VAL A 417 -31.27 10.84 -14.07
N VAL A 418 -31.88 10.76 -15.25
CA VAL A 418 -33.19 11.36 -15.50
C VAL A 418 -34.21 10.27 -15.78
N VAL A 419 -35.36 10.32 -15.10
CA VAL A 419 -36.50 9.46 -15.35
C VAL A 419 -37.68 10.32 -15.78
N SER A 420 -38.27 9.98 -16.93
CA SER A 420 -39.42 10.68 -17.48
C SER A 420 -40.61 9.72 -17.55
N CYS A 421 -41.72 10.12 -16.94
CA CYS A 421 -42.98 9.40 -16.94
C CYS A 421 -44.01 10.12 -17.83
N ALA A 422 -44.73 9.36 -18.63
CA ALA A 422 -45.86 9.81 -19.44
C ALA A 422 -47.09 8.95 -19.16
N GLU A 423 -48.28 9.47 -19.47
CA GLU A 423 -49.50 8.66 -19.43
C GLU A 423 -49.47 7.58 -20.52
N THR A 424 -49.84 6.36 -20.15
CA THR A 424 -49.89 5.24 -21.10
C THR A 424 -51.10 5.41 -22.01
N GLN A 425 -50.89 5.31 -23.33
CA GLN A 425 -51.95 5.40 -24.34
C GLN A 425 -52.28 3.98 -24.87
N PRO A 426 -53.33 3.30 -24.35
CA PRO A 426 -53.79 1.99 -24.82
C PRO A 426 -53.93 1.82 -26.33
N LEU A 427 -54.35 2.88 -27.03
CA LEU A 427 -54.41 2.95 -28.49
C LEU A 427 -54.04 4.37 -28.91
N SER A 428 -53.20 4.50 -29.93
CA SER A 428 -52.87 5.77 -30.57
C SER A 428 -52.59 5.49 -32.04
N GLU A 429 -53.34 6.10 -32.95
CA GLU A 429 -53.22 5.93 -34.39
C GLU A 429 -53.67 7.20 -35.12
N ASN A 430 -52.83 7.68 -36.03
CA ASN A 430 -53.16 8.80 -36.92
C ASN A 430 -52.88 8.48 -38.41
N PHE A 431 -52.68 7.20 -38.73
CA PHE A 431 -52.52 6.67 -40.08
C PHE A 431 -51.32 7.22 -40.90
N ASP A 432 -50.58 8.23 -40.40
CA ASP A 432 -49.43 8.86 -41.06
C ASP A 432 -48.22 7.94 -41.19
N GLY A 433 -48.12 6.92 -40.32
CA GLY A 433 -47.00 5.98 -40.30
C GLY A 433 -46.94 4.97 -41.45
N VAL A 434 -47.92 4.97 -42.37
CA VAL A 434 -48.05 3.99 -43.46
C VAL A 434 -48.23 4.62 -44.84
N THR A 435 -48.01 3.81 -45.87
CA THR A 435 -48.25 4.19 -47.27
C THR A 435 -49.65 3.74 -47.70
N ALA A 436 -50.50 4.70 -48.04
CA ALA A 436 -51.79 4.49 -48.69
C ALA A 436 -51.67 3.54 -49.91
N PRO A 437 -52.59 2.57 -50.11
CA PRO A 437 -53.87 2.39 -49.41
C PRO A 437 -53.83 1.60 -48.09
N THR A 438 -52.64 1.17 -47.65
CA THR A 438 -52.47 0.14 -46.60
C THR A 438 -52.91 0.62 -45.21
N LEU A 439 -53.71 -0.19 -44.49
CA LEU A 439 -54.00 0.04 -43.07
C LEU A 439 -52.75 -0.22 -42.18
N PRO A 440 -52.64 0.44 -41.02
CA PRO A 440 -51.54 0.20 -40.07
C PRO A 440 -51.56 -1.22 -39.45
N PRO A 441 -50.42 -1.73 -38.96
CA PRO A 441 -50.32 -3.09 -38.43
C PRO A 441 -51.35 -3.40 -37.33
N GLY A 442 -52.16 -4.45 -37.54
CA GLY A 442 -53.19 -4.88 -36.61
C GLY A 442 -54.55 -4.20 -36.78
N TRP A 443 -54.64 -3.10 -37.52
CA TRP A 443 -55.91 -2.59 -38.02
C TRP A 443 -56.43 -3.50 -39.14
N THR A 444 -57.74 -3.72 -39.15
CA THR A 444 -58.39 -4.63 -40.11
C THR A 444 -59.70 -4.02 -40.62
N THR A 445 -60.20 -4.57 -41.72
CA THR A 445 -61.43 -4.10 -42.35
C THR A 445 -62.14 -5.24 -43.08
N ALA A 446 -63.46 -5.14 -43.19
CA ALA A 446 -64.30 -6.15 -43.84
C ALA A 446 -65.60 -5.52 -44.39
N SER A 447 -66.20 -6.17 -45.38
CA SER A 447 -67.61 -6.00 -45.70
C SER A 447 -68.45 -6.89 -44.78
N LEU A 448 -69.51 -6.33 -44.20
CA LEU A 448 -70.58 -7.10 -43.56
C LEU A 448 -71.74 -7.33 -44.54
N LEU A 449 -71.88 -6.49 -45.57
CA LEU A 449 -72.86 -6.64 -46.64
C LEU A 449 -72.29 -6.21 -48.00
N PHE A 450 -72.23 -7.18 -48.92
CA PHE A 450 -71.86 -7.11 -50.34
C PHE A 450 -70.58 -6.32 -50.72
N GLY A 451 -69.55 -7.03 -51.20
CA GLY A 451 -68.49 -6.45 -52.04
C GLY A 451 -67.12 -6.30 -51.40
N ASN A 452 -66.16 -5.82 -52.21
CA ASN A 452 -64.72 -5.81 -51.91
C ASN A 452 -64.11 -4.39 -51.96
N SER A 453 -64.83 -3.35 -51.52
CA SER A 453 -64.29 -1.98 -51.38
C SER A 453 -64.21 -1.57 -49.90
N PRO A 454 -63.30 -2.14 -49.11
CA PRO A 454 -63.22 -1.91 -47.68
C PRO A 454 -62.51 -0.58 -47.34
N TRP A 455 -62.36 -0.28 -46.04
CA TRP A 455 -61.64 0.91 -45.58
C TRP A 455 -60.16 0.88 -46.00
N THR A 456 -59.63 2.03 -46.37
CA THR A 456 -58.22 2.20 -46.78
C THR A 456 -57.61 3.44 -46.11
N VAL A 457 -56.28 3.53 -46.05
CA VAL A 457 -55.62 4.81 -45.76
C VAL A 457 -55.55 5.62 -47.05
N VAL A 458 -55.85 6.92 -46.99
CA VAL A 458 -55.67 7.86 -48.10
C VAL A 458 -54.75 9.01 -47.67
N ALA A 459 -54.20 9.74 -48.64
CA ALA A 459 -53.42 10.96 -48.43
C ALA A 459 -54.19 12.16 -49.03
N PRO A 460 -55.23 12.67 -48.35
CA PRO A 460 -56.21 13.58 -48.95
C PRO A 460 -55.81 15.06 -48.74
N SER A 461 -56.65 16.01 -49.15
CA SER A 461 -56.42 17.43 -48.84
C SER A 461 -56.56 17.72 -47.34
N SER A 462 -55.99 18.84 -46.87
CA SER A 462 -55.90 19.21 -45.44
C SER A 462 -57.22 19.55 -44.75
N ASN A 463 -58.35 19.26 -45.39
CA ASN A 463 -59.71 19.35 -44.86
C ASN A 463 -60.37 17.96 -44.73
N GLN A 464 -59.66 16.88 -45.06
CA GLN A 464 -60.10 15.47 -45.04
C GLN A 464 -59.23 14.60 -44.11
N ARG A 465 -58.44 15.26 -43.25
CA ARG A 465 -57.58 14.70 -42.20
C ARG A 465 -57.35 15.77 -41.13
N ALA A 466 -56.90 15.37 -39.96
CA ALA A 466 -56.45 16.24 -38.87
C ALA A 466 -54.92 16.32 -38.81
N SER A 467 -54.22 15.18 -38.94
CA SER A 467 -52.76 15.12 -39.00
C SER A 467 -52.25 15.19 -40.45
N ALA A 468 -51.05 14.68 -40.76
CA ALA A 468 -50.50 14.75 -42.12
C ALA A 468 -49.32 13.77 -42.33
N PRO A 469 -49.32 12.98 -43.43
CA PRO A 469 -50.08 13.20 -44.67
C PRO A 469 -51.47 12.56 -44.81
N ASN A 470 -51.89 11.67 -43.91
CA ASN A 470 -52.92 10.65 -44.18
C ASN A 470 -54.22 10.81 -43.39
N SER A 471 -55.21 9.95 -43.69
CA SER A 471 -56.32 9.57 -42.80
C SER A 471 -56.92 8.23 -43.26
N ALA A 472 -57.68 7.53 -42.41
CA ALA A 472 -58.45 6.35 -42.85
C ALA A 472 -59.77 6.77 -43.50
N PHE A 473 -60.19 6.08 -44.56
CA PHE A 473 -61.32 6.46 -45.41
C PHE A 473 -62.13 5.27 -45.93
N ILE A 474 -63.43 5.47 -46.04
CA ILE A 474 -64.37 4.66 -46.84
C ILE A 474 -65.20 5.58 -47.73
N ASN A 475 -65.40 5.20 -48.99
CA ASN A 475 -66.22 5.97 -49.94
C ASN A 475 -67.72 5.61 -49.82
N SER A 476 -68.58 6.59 -50.11
CA SER A 476 -70.01 6.32 -50.34
C SER A 476 -70.26 5.61 -51.68
N THR A 477 -71.40 4.92 -51.82
CA THR A 477 -71.78 4.21 -53.05
C THR A 477 -73.29 4.20 -53.26
N GLU A 478 -73.73 4.35 -54.51
CA GLU A 478 -75.13 4.29 -55.01
C GLU A 478 -75.74 2.87 -54.94
N SER A 479 -75.50 2.15 -53.84
CA SER A 479 -75.82 0.73 -53.68
C SER A 479 -75.60 0.30 -52.25
N ARG A 480 -76.46 -0.57 -51.73
CA ARG A 480 -76.45 -0.94 -50.31
C ARG A 480 -75.15 -1.63 -49.88
N ARG A 481 -74.45 -1.08 -48.89
CA ARG A 481 -73.19 -1.62 -48.33
C ARG A 481 -73.16 -1.56 -46.81
N ASP A 482 -72.26 -2.33 -46.23
CA ASP A 482 -71.87 -2.25 -44.82
C ASP A 482 -70.38 -2.60 -44.70
N TYR A 483 -69.57 -1.66 -44.20
CA TYR A 483 -68.11 -1.76 -44.13
C TYR A 483 -67.58 -1.32 -42.77
N VAL A 484 -66.66 -2.11 -42.21
CA VAL A 484 -66.07 -1.86 -40.89
C VAL A 484 -64.58 -1.56 -40.97
N LEU A 485 -64.11 -0.60 -40.17
CA LEU A 485 -62.72 -0.41 -39.77
C LEU A 485 -62.60 -0.84 -38.32
N VAL A 486 -61.67 -1.75 -38.01
CA VAL A 486 -61.53 -2.40 -36.70
C VAL A 486 -60.12 -2.19 -36.16
N SER A 487 -60.00 -1.71 -34.92
CA SER A 487 -58.73 -1.49 -34.25
C SER A 487 -57.98 -2.79 -33.92
N PRO A 488 -56.67 -2.73 -33.66
CA PRO A 488 -55.97 -3.75 -32.89
C PRO A 488 -56.65 -4.03 -31.54
N VAL A 489 -56.33 -5.17 -30.92
CA VAL A 489 -56.75 -5.45 -29.54
C VAL A 489 -55.90 -4.62 -28.58
N PHE A 490 -56.56 -3.84 -27.72
CA PHE A 490 -55.93 -3.06 -26.65
C PHE A 490 -56.56 -3.34 -25.27
N THR A 491 -56.03 -2.72 -24.22
CA THR A 491 -56.57 -2.84 -22.84
C THR A 491 -56.51 -1.50 -22.13
N VAL A 492 -57.61 -1.05 -21.53
CA VAL A 492 -57.58 0.11 -20.60
C VAL A 492 -57.50 -0.36 -19.15
N SER A 493 -56.78 0.37 -18.30
CA SER A 493 -56.59 0.02 -16.88
C SER A 493 -57.63 0.64 -15.94
N SER A 494 -58.42 1.59 -16.47
CA SER A 494 -59.25 2.54 -15.73
C SER A 494 -60.73 2.46 -16.13
N THR A 495 -61.62 2.73 -15.17
CA THR A 495 -63.07 2.85 -15.39
C THR A 495 -63.50 4.21 -15.93
N THR A 496 -62.58 5.17 -16.06
CA THR A 496 -62.82 6.52 -16.62
C THR A 496 -62.08 6.74 -17.94
N ALA A 497 -61.57 5.67 -18.54
CA ALA A 497 -60.83 5.70 -19.81
C ALA A 497 -61.66 6.35 -20.93
N LYS A 498 -60.98 7.06 -21.83
CA LYS A 498 -61.62 7.88 -22.87
C LYS A 498 -61.10 7.55 -24.24
N LEU A 499 -61.97 7.69 -25.24
CA LEU A 499 -61.63 7.73 -26.65
C LEU A 499 -61.76 9.18 -27.14
N SER A 500 -60.79 9.62 -27.94
CA SER A 500 -60.89 10.76 -28.84
C SER A 500 -60.57 10.29 -30.26
N PHE A 501 -61.25 10.84 -31.27
CA PHE A 501 -60.84 10.75 -32.67
C PHE A 501 -61.40 11.93 -33.46
N TRP A 502 -60.70 12.33 -34.51
CA TRP A 502 -61.25 13.24 -35.50
C TRP A 502 -62.03 12.46 -36.55
N ASN A 503 -63.15 13.01 -37.01
CA ASN A 503 -63.83 12.51 -38.18
C ASN A 503 -64.34 13.63 -39.10
N ARG A 504 -64.55 13.26 -40.37
CA ARG A 504 -65.29 14.04 -41.35
C ARG A 504 -66.15 13.11 -42.18
N TYR A 505 -67.44 13.37 -42.23
CA TYR A 505 -68.40 12.62 -43.04
C TYR A 505 -68.99 13.55 -44.09
N ARG A 506 -69.16 13.01 -45.30
CA ARG A 506 -70.01 13.56 -46.37
C ARG A 506 -70.72 12.36 -46.96
N THR A 507 -71.85 12.01 -46.37
CA THR A 507 -72.73 10.92 -46.76
C THR A 507 -74.07 11.49 -47.22
N GLU A 508 -74.96 10.66 -47.77
CA GLU A 508 -76.35 11.07 -47.95
C GLU A 508 -76.99 11.43 -46.59
N TRP A 509 -77.88 12.41 -46.58
CA TRP A 509 -78.58 12.82 -45.37
C TRP A 509 -79.64 11.79 -45.02
N ASP A 510 -79.63 11.28 -43.79
CA ASP A 510 -80.66 10.43 -43.18
C ASP A 510 -80.75 8.99 -43.76
N TYR A 511 -80.14 8.73 -44.93
CA TYR A 511 -79.99 7.40 -45.55
C TYR A 511 -78.66 6.71 -45.17
N ASP A 512 -77.53 7.36 -45.49
CA ASP A 512 -76.17 6.85 -45.26
C ASP A 512 -75.56 7.37 -43.95
N GLY A 513 -74.90 6.50 -43.17
CA GLY A 513 -74.25 6.95 -41.95
C GLY A 513 -73.17 6.04 -41.37
N GLY A 514 -72.38 6.63 -40.48
CA GLY A 514 -71.33 5.98 -39.70
C GLY A 514 -71.67 5.89 -38.22
N ILE A 515 -71.28 4.80 -37.56
CA ILE A 515 -71.45 4.57 -36.11
C ILE A 515 -70.15 4.09 -35.46
N LEU A 516 -70.09 4.18 -34.13
CA LEU A 516 -69.01 3.62 -33.32
C LEU A 516 -69.51 2.44 -32.49
N GLU A 517 -68.93 1.27 -32.72
CA GLU A 517 -69.18 0.05 -31.98
C GLU A 517 -67.94 -0.38 -31.18
N ILE A 518 -68.15 -1.05 -30.05
CA ILE A 518 -67.10 -1.59 -29.18
C ILE A 518 -67.29 -3.10 -28.97
N LYS A 519 -66.19 -3.83 -28.85
CA LYS A 519 -66.17 -5.20 -28.35
C LYS A 519 -65.45 -5.23 -27.00
N ILE A 520 -66.08 -5.79 -25.97
CA ILE A 520 -65.49 -5.99 -24.64
C ILE A 520 -65.27 -7.50 -24.42
N ALA A 521 -64.01 -7.88 -24.22
CA ALA A 521 -63.56 -9.27 -24.14
C ALA A 521 -64.08 -10.12 -25.32
N ASP A 522 -64.70 -11.27 -25.02
CA ASP A 522 -65.29 -12.18 -26.00
C ASP A 522 -66.77 -11.89 -26.28
N GLY A 523 -67.29 -10.76 -25.80
CA GLY A 523 -68.67 -10.33 -26.05
C GLY A 523 -68.96 -9.99 -27.52
N PRO A 524 -70.23 -9.75 -27.86
CA PRO A 524 -70.61 -9.25 -29.18
C PRO A 524 -70.10 -7.82 -29.40
N TRP A 525 -70.12 -7.38 -30.66
CA TRP A 525 -70.07 -5.96 -30.99
C TRP A 525 -71.37 -5.28 -30.55
N GLN A 526 -71.27 -4.14 -29.89
CA GLN A 526 -72.38 -3.32 -29.42
C GLN A 526 -72.13 -1.85 -29.79
N ASP A 527 -73.17 -1.02 -29.88
CA ASP A 527 -72.98 0.43 -29.94
C ASP A 527 -72.18 0.92 -28.73
N ILE A 528 -71.37 1.96 -28.90
CA ILE A 528 -70.64 2.55 -27.78
C ILE A 528 -71.58 3.04 -26.67
N ILE A 529 -72.80 3.48 -27.01
CA ILE A 529 -73.82 3.90 -26.03
C ILE A 529 -74.45 2.67 -25.35
N ASP A 530 -74.91 1.68 -26.12
CA ASP A 530 -75.54 0.45 -25.59
C ASP A 530 -74.60 -0.35 -24.67
N ALA A 531 -73.30 -0.33 -24.96
CA ALA A 531 -72.27 -0.95 -24.13
C ALA A 531 -72.06 -0.24 -22.77
N GLY A 532 -72.70 0.91 -22.53
CA GLY A 532 -72.57 1.72 -21.33
C GLY A 532 -71.51 2.85 -21.41
N GLY A 533 -71.13 3.25 -22.62
CA GLY A 533 -70.29 4.42 -22.88
C GLY A 533 -71.11 5.69 -23.05
N SER A 534 -70.45 6.82 -23.28
CA SER A 534 -71.14 8.11 -23.51
C SER A 534 -70.29 9.11 -24.28
N PHE A 535 -70.87 9.79 -25.28
CA PHE A 535 -70.21 10.90 -25.96
C PHE A 535 -70.16 12.14 -25.06
N THR A 536 -68.98 12.75 -24.94
CA THR A 536 -68.77 14.04 -24.24
C THR A 536 -68.61 15.21 -25.20
N ALA A 537 -68.23 14.94 -26.45
CA ALA A 537 -68.23 15.90 -27.56
C ALA A 537 -68.37 15.15 -28.90
N GLY A 538 -68.93 15.78 -29.92
CA GLY A 538 -68.90 15.26 -31.30
C GLY A 538 -69.52 13.88 -31.51
N GLY A 539 -70.52 13.49 -30.70
CA GLY A 539 -71.30 12.27 -30.91
C GLY A 539 -72.16 12.32 -32.17
N TYR A 540 -73.01 11.31 -32.34
CA TYR A 540 -73.99 11.20 -33.43
C TYR A 540 -74.80 12.49 -33.61
N ASN A 541 -75.03 12.92 -34.86
CA ASN A 541 -75.72 14.18 -35.19
C ASN A 541 -77.23 14.02 -35.46
N GLY A 542 -77.71 12.79 -35.54
CA GLY A 542 -79.14 12.46 -35.67
C GLY A 542 -79.34 10.96 -35.74
N THR A 543 -80.51 10.55 -36.24
CA THR A 543 -80.93 9.16 -36.41
C THR A 543 -81.24 8.93 -37.88
N LEU A 544 -80.75 7.83 -38.45
CA LEU A 544 -81.07 7.42 -39.82
C LEU A 544 -82.56 7.03 -39.93
N GLU A 545 -83.19 7.28 -41.08
CA GLU A 545 -84.60 6.95 -41.31
C GLU A 545 -84.87 5.42 -41.17
N GLU A 546 -86.09 5.04 -40.79
CA GLU A 546 -86.41 3.63 -40.47
C GLU A 546 -86.64 2.76 -41.73
N ASP A 547 -87.26 3.31 -42.77
CA ASP A 547 -87.54 2.62 -44.05
C ASP A 547 -86.45 2.91 -45.12
N ASN A 548 -85.23 3.21 -44.68
CA ASN A 548 -84.17 3.83 -45.50
C ASN A 548 -83.27 2.86 -46.28
N ASP A 549 -83.65 1.58 -46.36
CA ASP A 549 -82.92 0.46 -46.99
C ASP A 549 -81.45 0.21 -46.52
N SER A 550 -80.90 0.99 -45.57
CA SER A 550 -79.54 0.81 -45.03
C SER A 550 -79.42 -0.44 -44.13
N THR A 551 -78.21 -0.77 -43.66
CA THR A 551 -78.00 -1.76 -42.56
C THR A 551 -77.95 -1.11 -41.18
N LEU A 552 -78.06 0.21 -41.13
CA LEU A 552 -78.07 1.04 -39.93
C LEU A 552 -79.38 1.86 -39.79
N ALA A 553 -80.41 1.54 -40.57
CA ALA A 553 -81.75 2.14 -40.52
C ALA A 553 -82.26 2.27 -39.08
N GLY A 554 -82.86 3.42 -38.74
CA GLY A 554 -83.37 3.71 -37.40
C GLY A 554 -82.31 3.88 -36.29
N ARG A 555 -81.01 3.78 -36.57
CA ARG A 555 -79.95 3.97 -35.56
C ARG A 555 -79.45 5.43 -35.50
N PRO A 556 -79.13 5.93 -34.29
CA PRO A 556 -78.31 7.13 -34.12
C PRO A 556 -76.95 6.98 -34.84
N ALA A 557 -76.55 8.00 -35.62
CA ALA A 557 -75.36 7.93 -36.45
C ALA A 557 -74.71 9.31 -36.73
N TRP A 558 -73.54 9.28 -37.36
CA TRP A 558 -72.98 10.40 -38.13
C TRP A 558 -73.45 10.33 -39.58
N HIS A 559 -74.23 11.31 -40.04
CA HIS A 559 -74.81 11.33 -41.39
C HIS A 559 -74.85 12.75 -41.98
N GLY A 560 -75.01 12.84 -43.31
CA GLY A 560 -74.95 14.12 -44.02
C GLY A 560 -73.52 14.66 -44.10
N SER A 561 -73.31 15.95 -43.86
CA SER A 561 -72.00 16.62 -44.03
C SER A 561 -71.51 17.28 -42.75
N GLY A 562 -70.47 16.73 -42.11
CA GLY A 562 -69.89 17.24 -40.86
C GLY A 562 -68.38 17.04 -40.74
N THR A 563 -67.77 17.69 -39.75
CA THR A 563 -66.36 17.52 -39.36
C THR A 563 -66.22 17.87 -37.89
N VAL A 564 -65.75 16.94 -37.07
CA VAL A 564 -65.72 17.10 -35.61
C VAL A 564 -64.66 16.22 -34.96
N THR A 565 -64.16 16.62 -33.80
CA THR A 565 -63.44 15.71 -32.90
C THR A 565 -64.45 15.07 -31.95
N THR A 566 -64.76 13.79 -32.19
CA THR A 566 -65.56 12.97 -31.30
C THR A 566 -64.77 12.63 -30.05
N GLN A 567 -65.38 12.79 -28.88
CA GLN A 567 -64.86 12.32 -27.59
C GLN A 567 -65.92 11.48 -26.89
N ALA A 568 -65.52 10.34 -26.32
CA ALA A 568 -66.39 9.46 -25.56
C ALA A 568 -65.70 8.92 -24.31
N ASN A 569 -66.45 8.81 -23.21
CA ASN A 569 -66.07 7.91 -22.11
C ASN A 569 -66.32 6.47 -22.57
N LEU A 570 -65.33 5.60 -22.42
CA LEU A 570 -65.49 4.17 -22.64
C LEU A 570 -66.34 3.57 -21.50
N PRO A 571 -67.05 2.45 -21.74
CA PRO A 571 -67.84 1.79 -20.71
C PRO A 571 -67.01 1.42 -19.47
N ALA A 572 -67.52 1.62 -18.27
CA ALA A 572 -66.82 1.21 -17.04
C ALA A 572 -66.50 -0.30 -17.00
N ALA A 573 -67.31 -1.12 -17.68
CA ALA A 573 -67.09 -2.56 -17.85
C ALA A 573 -65.89 -2.92 -18.75
N ALA A 574 -65.35 -1.96 -19.50
CA ALA A 574 -64.17 -2.12 -20.36
C ALA A 574 -62.85 -2.18 -19.56
N ALA A 575 -62.85 -1.71 -18.30
CA ALA A 575 -61.68 -1.66 -17.45
C ALA A 575 -61.07 -3.06 -17.20
N ASN A 576 -59.77 -3.19 -17.48
CA ASN A 576 -58.99 -4.41 -17.37
C ASN A 576 -59.55 -5.58 -18.21
N LYS A 577 -60.13 -5.26 -19.37
CA LYS A 577 -60.53 -6.21 -20.43
C LYS A 577 -59.74 -5.96 -21.71
N SER A 578 -59.67 -6.97 -22.57
CA SER A 578 -59.29 -6.80 -23.97
C SER A 578 -60.43 -6.11 -24.73
N LEU A 579 -60.09 -5.12 -25.54
CA LEU A 579 -61.02 -4.24 -26.23
C LEU A 579 -60.65 -4.14 -27.71
N GLN A 580 -61.67 -3.93 -28.54
CA GLN A 580 -61.50 -3.42 -29.90
C GLN A 580 -62.59 -2.37 -30.16
N LEU A 581 -62.24 -1.36 -30.95
CA LEU A 581 -63.16 -0.34 -31.45
C LEU A 581 -63.45 -0.60 -32.93
N ARG A 582 -64.65 -0.25 -33.37
CA ARG A 582 -65.11 -0.47 -34.74
C ARG A 582 -65.91 0.73 -35.25
N TRP A 583 -65.36 1.40 -36.26
CA TRP A 583 -66.09 2.39 -37.04
C TRP A 583 -66.80 1.65 -38.16
N ARG A 584 -68.14 1.69 -38.16
CA ARG A 584 -68.98 0.96 -39.11
C ARG A 584 -69.76 1.96 -39.95
N TYR A 585 -69.61 1.87 -41.26
CA TYR A 585 -70.30 2.69 -42.24
C TYR A 585 -71.27 1.82 -43.03
N ALA A 586 -72.47 2.33 -43.28
CA ALA A 586 -73.42 1.70 -44.18
C ALA A 586 -74.01 2.70 -45.15
N SER A 587 -74.31 2.21 -46.35
CA SER A 587 -75.05 2.94 -47.37
C SER A 587 -76.33 2.21 -47.79
N ASP A 588 -77.28 2.96 -48.34
CA ASP A 588 -78.53 2.47 -48.91
C ASP A 588 -78.43 2.21 -50.43
N ASN A 589 -79.56 2.09 -51.13
CA ASN A 589 -79.63 2.02 -52.61
C ASN A 589 -79.96 3.39 -53.25
N GLY A 590 -79.34 4.47 -52.76
CA GLY A 590 -79.61 5.86 -53.12
C GLY A 590 -78.42 6.60 -53.77
N TYR A 591 -78.04 7.74 -53.21
CA TYR A 591 -77.15 8.74 -53.81
C TYR A 591 -75.79 8.85 -53.09
N ALA A 592 -74.70 8.65 -53.83
CA ALA A 592 -73.35 8.72 -53.27
C ALA A 592 -72.83 10.16 -53.13
N GLU A 593 -72.64 10.62 -51.89
CA GLU A 593 -71.68 11.69 -51.57
C GLU A 593 -70.23 11.14 -51.57
N GLN A 594 -69.33 11.68 -50.75
CA GLN A 594 -67.90 11.36 -50.83
C GLN A 594 -67.47 10.18 -49.93
N GLY A 595 -68.09 10.02 -48.76
CA GLY A 595 -67.72 9.02 -47.75
C GLY A 595 -67.33 9.59 -46.39
N TRP A 596 -66.63 8.78 -45.59
CA TRP A 596 -66.27 9.06 -44.19
C TRP A 596 -64.77 8.88 -43.95
N TRP A 597 -64.15 9.88 -43.33
CA TRP A 597 -62.75 9.91 -42.91
C TRP A 597 -62.63 9.84 -41.38
N ILE A 598 -61.65 9.08 -40.89
CA ILE A 598 -61.27 8.92 -39.47
C ILE A 598 -59.79 9.24 -39.32
N ASP A 599 -59.43 9.97 -38.27
CA ASP A 599 -58.04 10.35 -37.97
C ASP A 599 -57.81 10.62 -36.47
N ASP A 600 -56.55 10.79 -36.04
CA ASP A 600 -56.12 11.12 -34.66
C ASP A 600 -56.86 10.31 -33.56
N VAL A 601 -56.94 8.99 -33.75
CA VAL A 601 -57.55 8.05 -32.80
C VAL A 601 -56.65 7.88 -31.58
N LEU A 602 -57.15 8.25 -30.40
CA LEU A 602 -56.42 8.18 -29.15
C LEU A 602 -57.30 7.62 -28.02
N VAL A 603 -56.77 6.65 -27.26
CA VAL A 603 -57.40 6.15 -26.02
C VAL A 603 -56.50 6.45 -24.82
N THR A 604 -57.06 7.19 -23.85
CA THR A 604 -56.42 7.58 -22.58
C THR A 604 -57.02 6.78 -21.40
N ASN A 605 -56.43 6.84 -20.20
CA ASN A 605 -56.98 6.18 -18.99
C ASN A 605 -57.77 7.13 -18.07
#